data_AF-Q4C5C1-F1
#
_entry.id   AF-Q4C5C1-F1
#
_cell.length_a   1.000
_cell.length_b   1.000
_cell.length_c   1.000
_cell.angle_alpha   90.00
_cell.angle_beta   90.00
_cell.angle_gamma   90.00
#
_symmetry.space_group_name_H-M   'P 1'
#
loop_
_entity.id
_entity.type
_entity.pdbx_description
1 polymer ?
#
loop_
_entity_poly.entity_id
_entity_poly.type
_entity_poly.pdbx_seq_one_letter_code
_entity_poly.pdbx_strand_id
1 'polypeptide(L)'
;MKNTLTQSSSLYQQFRQQIKSAPPVKTEESVIFRTLVQCLVIVGIIATDIAARTQMSFWAIPLSIIGGVWSWNRRQHRNITLKFFLAIAMLGVLCFFLINLAGSLNDSRLVLAELLAQLQVLHSFDLPRRKDLGYSMVIGLILLGVAGTISQTVAFAPWLLLFLIIAIPTLVLDYRSRLGLDAIDRQFKSPFKPSKKAKKKANYSPVSLKSISVLIAITLVFGLSIFTLMPRFPGYQLQSFPVDSPLDADSQKFGGQNQGIMNPGYDNKNQGEGGNRQGNNNNKSEGKGEVDDTYYYGFNTKINQNLRGQMKPKIVMRVRSQSPGFWKALSFDHYTGQGWEITNNEDFDTIKRDRWAYKFFLRFPSTIMKTKEVIQSYTAVADLPNIIPSLSVPKHLYFPAQEIGVDDLDNLRSPVGLVE
;
A
#
# COMPACT_ATOMS: atom_id res chain seq x y z
N MET A 1 56.12 41.77 -39.15
CA MET A 1 56.52 41.17 -37.86
C MET A 1 55.28 40.59 -37.19
N LYS A 2 55.44 39.40 -36.60
CA LYS A 2 54.45 38.38 -36.21
C LYS A 2 53.10 38.88 -35.65
N ASN A 3 52.02 38.45 -36.32
CA ASN A 3 50.64 38.43 -35.80
C ASN A 3 50.54 37.46 -34.60
N THR A 4 50.12 37.97 -33.46
CA THR A 4 49.69 37.18 -32.30
C THR A 4 48.28 36.66 -32.53
N LEU A 5 48.16 35.44 -33.04
CA LEU A 5 46.90 34.70 -33.09
C LEU A 5 46.53 34.23 -31.68
N THR A 6 45.60 34.93 -31.05
CA THR A 6 44.86 34.44 -29.88
C THR A 6 44.09 33.18 -30.28
N GLN A 7 44.59 32.01 -29.88
CA GLN A 7 43.87 30.75 -29.99
C GLN A 7 42.61 30.82 -29.12
N SER A 8 41.46 30.98 -29.78
CA SER A 8 40.13 30.78 -29.23
C SER A 8 40.02 29.34 -28.69
N SER A 9 40.11 29.17 -27.37
CA SER A 9 39.81 27.89 -26.73
C SER A 9 38.33 27.57 -26.91
N SER A 10 38.04 26.41 -27.50
CA SER A 10 36.67 25.90 -27.72
C SER A 10 35.88 25.89 -26.41
N LEU A 11 34.61 26.33 -26.45
CA LEU A 11 33.68 26.31 -25.31
C LEU A 11 33.65 24.95 -24.58
N TYR A 12 33.86 23.85 -25.32
CA TYR A 12 33.94 22.50 -24.77
C TYR A 12 35.16 22.27 -23.88
N GLN A 13 36.32 22.86 -24.24
CA GLN A 13 37.53 22.78 -23.43
C GLN A 13 37.43 23.64 -22.18
N GLN A 14 36.82 24.82 -22.27
CA GLN A 14 36.54 25.69 -21.12
C GLN A 14 35.58 25.01 -20.14
N PHE A 15 34.49 24.41 -20.63
CA PHE A 15 33.54 23.63 -19.81
C PHE A 15 34.23 22.44 -19.12
N ARG A 16 35.11 21.72 -19.83
CA ARG A 16 35.87 20.60 -19.26
C ARG A 16 36.88 21.04 -18.19
N GLN A 17 37.51 22.20 -18.36
CA GLN A 17 38.43 22.76 -17.36
C GLN A 17 37.67 23.25 -16.13
N GLN A 18 36.51 23.89 -16.31
CA GLN A 18 35.65 24.37 -15.21
C GLN A 18 35.05 23.23 -14.38
N ILE A 19 34.75 22.09 -15.04
CA ILE A 19 34.35 20.86 -14.33
C ILE A 19 35.52 20.30 -13.53
N LYS A 20 36.75 20.29 -14.06
CA LYS A 20 37.93 19.75 -13.36
C LYS A 20 38.39 20.60 -12.17
N SER A 21 38.17 21.93 -12.21
CA SER A 21 38.59 22.85 -11.15
C SER A 21 37.62 22.96 -9.98
N ALA A 22 36.41 22.37 -10.07
CA ALA A 22 35.49 22.36 -8.94
C ALA A 22 36.05 21.52 -7.77
N PRO A 23 35.99 22.03 -6.53
CA PRO A 23 36.63 21.41 -5.36
C PRO A 23 36.11 19.98 -5.12
N PRO A 24 36.97 19.08 -4.60
CA PRO A 24 36.58 17.71 -4.31
C PRO A 24 35.42 17.70 -3.33
N VAL A 25 34.35 16.99 -3.71
CA VAL A 25 33.13 16.86 -2.92
C VAL A 25 33.47 16.10 -1.64
N LYS A 26 33.10 16.62 -0.47
CA LYS A 26 33.25 15.94 0.82
C LYS A 26 32.41 14.65 0.81
N THR A 27 33.07 13.51 0.64
CA THR A 27 32.46 12.18 0.64
C THR A 27 32.12 11.74 2.06
N GLU A 28 31.02 11.01 2.20
CA GLU A 28 30.68 10.39 3.49
C GLU A 28 31.44 9.07 3.65
N GLU A 29 32.37 9.02 4.60
CA GLU A 29 33.27 7.89 4.84
C GLU A 29 32.75 6.89 5.89
N SER A 30 31.68 7.22 6.63
CA SER A 30 31.14 6.34 7.67
C SER A 30 30.37 5.16 7.06
N VAL A 31 30.98 3.97 7.11
CA VAL A 31 30.35 2.70 6.69
C VAL A 31 29.10 2.43 7.54
N ILE A 32 29.20 2.63 8.86
CA ILE A 32 28.10 2.37 9.81
C ILE A 32 26.87 3.22 9.50
N PHE A 33 27.07 4.50 9.15
CA PHE A 33 25.96 5.38 8.81
C PHE A 33 25.29 4.93 7.51
N ARG A 34 26.07 4.55 6.48
CA ARG A 34 25.55 4.04 5.21
C ARG A 34 24.78 2.73 5.39
N THR A 35 25.31 1.79 6.17
CA THR A 35 24.63 0.50 6.40
C THR A 35 23.33 0.69 7.15
N LEU A 36 23.28 1.57 8.17
CA LEU A 36 22.05 1.87 8.89
C LEU A 36 20.99 2.54 7.99
N VAL A 37 21.39 3.51 7.15
CA VAL A 37 20.49 4.12 6.16
C VAL A 37 19.97 3.06 5.18
N GLN A 38 20.83 2.15 4.71
CA GLN A 38 20.42 1.07 3.83
C GLN A 38 19.43 0.12 4.51
N CYS A 39 19.67 -0.28 5.76
CA CYS A 39 18.74 -1.09 6.53
C CYS A 39 17.38 -0.39 6.70
N LEU A 40 17.39 0.92 6.97
CA LEU A 40 16.17 1.72 7.10
C LEU A 40 15.35 1.72 5.81
N VAL A 41 16.01 1.87 4.66
CA VAL A 41 15.38 1.81 3.33
C VAL A 41 14.81 0.41 3.06
N ILE A 42 15.57 -0.64 3.34
CA ILE A 42 15.12 -2.04 3.16
C ILE A 42 13.86 -2.29 4.00
N VAL A 43 13.84 -1.85 5.26
CA VAL A 43 12.65 -1.98 6.12
C VAL A 43 11.47 -1.21 5.55
N GLY A 44 11.67 0.00 5.00
CA GLY A 44 10.62 0.76 4.33
C GLY A 44 10.05 0.03 3.10
N ILE A 45 10.92 -0.57 2.28
CA ILE A 45 10.51 -1.37 1.11
C ILE A 45 9.72 -2.61 1.54
N ILE A 46 10.21 -3.38 2.52
CA ILE A 46 9.51 -4.58 3.01
C ILE A 46 8.16 -4.22 3.63
N ALA A 47 8.10 -3.16 4.43
CA ALA A 47 6.85 -2.71 5.03
C ALA A 47 5.82 -2.35 3.95
N THR A 48 6.26 -1.73 2.86
CA THR A 48 5.41 -1.36 1.72
C THR A 48 4.96 -2.60 0.95
N ASP A 49 5.87 -3.54 0.68
CA ASP A 49 5.59 -4.79 -0.03
C ASP A 49 4.55 -5.66 0.71
N ILE A 50 4.70 -5.79 2.03
CA ILE A 50 3.75 -6.53 2.88
C ILE A 50 2.39 -5.83 2.95
N ALA A 51 2.39 -4.49 3.02
CA ALA A 51 1.15 -3.73 3.05
C ALA A 51 0.41 -3.80 1.70
N ALA A 52 1.14 -3.72 0.60
CA ALA A 52 0.63 -3.73 -0.77
C ALA A 52 0.37 -5.14 -1.33
N ARG A 53 0.84 -6.20 -0.66
CA ARG A 53 0.85 -7.59 -1.16
C ARG A 53 1.50 -7.72 -2.54
N THR A 54 2.56 -6.96 -2.78
CA THR A 54 3.31 -6.98 -4.04
C THR A 54 4.54 -7.88 -3.91
N GLN A 55 5.30 -8.02 -5.01
CA GLN A 55 6.59 -8.74 -5.05
C GLN A 55 7.77 -7.79 -5.28
N MET A 56 7.59 -6.50 -4.96
CA MET A 56 8.58 -5.45 -5.20
C MET A 56 9.86 -5.67 -4.42
N SER A 57 9.75 -6.25 -3.22
CA SER A 57 10.91 -6.54 -2.37
C SER A 57 11.92 -7.46 -3.06
N PHE A 58 11.46 -8.38 -3.92
CA PHE A 58 12.29 -9.36 -4.60
C PHE A 58 13.35 -8.73 -5.49
N TRP A 59 13.01 -7.65 -6.21
CA TRP A 59 13.96 -6.93 -7.05
C TRP A 59 14.54 -5.69 -6.35
N ALA A 60 13.74 -4.92 -5.61
CA ALA A 60 14.14 -3.61 -5.11
C ALA A 60 15.23 -3.72 -4.04
N ILE A 61 15.16 -4.74 -3.17
CA ILE A 61 16.16 -4.97 -2.12
C ILE A 61 17.53 -5.30 -2.74
N PRO A 62 17.68 -6.36 -3.56
CA PRO A 62 18.99 -6.68 -4.12
C PRO A 62 19.53 -5.54 -5.01
N LEU A 63 18.70 -4.89 -5.81
CA LEU A 63 19.16 -3.77 -6.64
C LEU A 63 19.63 -2.58 -5.79
N SER A 64 18.94 -2.29 -4.68
CA SER A 64 19.34 -1.21 -3.77
C SER A 64 20.67 -1.52 -3.04
N ILE A 65 20.91 -2.79 -2.70
CA ILE A 65 22.17 -3.22 -2.08
C ILE A 65 23.31 -3.12 -3.10
N ILE A 66 23.10 -3.61 -4.32
CA ILE A 66 24.06 -3.50 -5.42
C ILE A 66 24.38 -2.03 -5.69
N GLY A 67 23.36 -1.16 -5.75
CA GLY A 67 23.52 0.27 -5.92
C GLY A 67 24.34 0.90 -4.79
N GLY A 68 24.05 0.57 -3.53
CA GLY A 68 24.79 1.05 -2.37
C GLY A 68 26.27 0.62 -2.37
N VAL A 69 26.55 -0.64 -2.71
CA VAL A 69 27.93 -1.17 -2.82
C VAL A 69 28.68 -0.53 -3.99
N TRP A 70 28.01 -0.38 -5.14
CA TRP A 70 28.56 0.29 -6.31
C TRP A 70 28.89 1.76 -6.01
N SER A 71 27.95 2.45 -5.35
CA SER A 71 28.12 3.84 -4.92
C SER A 71 29.31 3.99 -3.97
N TRP A 72 29.51 3.04 -3.05
CA TRP A 72 30.67 3.01 -2.17
C TRP A 72 31.98 2.89 -2.96
N ASN A 73 32.07 1.92 -3.86
CA ASN A 73 33.29 1.70 -4.64
C ASN A 73 33.63 2.91 -5.53
N ARG A 74 32.62 3.59 -6.07
CA ARG A 74 32.79 4.68 -7.02
C ARG A 74 32.74 6.09 -6.43
N ARG A 75 32.68 6.22 -5.09
CA ARG A 75 32.48 7.50 -4.36
C ARG A 75 33.51 8.58 -4.65
N GLN A 76 34.76 8.20 -4.95
CA GLN A 76 35.86 9.13 -5.21
C GLN A 76 35.97 9.52 -6.70
N HIS A 77 35.21 8.86 -7.59
CA HIS A 77 35.27 9.10 -9.02
C HIS A 77 34.07 9.90 -9.52
N ARG A 78 34.34 11.02 -10.20
CA ARG A 78 33.31 11.89 -10.77
C ARG A 78 32.80 11.34 -12.11
N ASN A 79 31.95 10.32 -12.06
CA ASN A 79 31.35 9.72 -13.26
C ASN A 79 30.10 10.48 -13.72
N ILE A 80 30.32 11.53 -14.51
CA ILE A 80 29.26 12.36 -15.09
C ILE A 80 28.35 11.51 -15.99
N THR A 81 28.91 10.55 -16.74
CA THR A 81 28.15 9.63 -17.60
C THR A 81 27.15 8.80 -16.81
N LEU A 82 27.56 8.26 -15.66
CA LEU A 82 26.66 7.49 -14.79
C LEU A 82 25.50 8.36 -14.31
N LYS A 83 25.77 9.59 -13.86
CA LYS A 83 24.74 10.53 -13.41
C LYS A 83 23.76 10.89 -14.53
N PHE A 84 24.25 11.03 -15.77
CA PHE A 84 23.41 11.29 -16.93
C PHE A 84 22.46 10.13 -17.22
N PHE A 85 22.98 8.89 -17.27
CA PHE A 85 22.13 7.70 -17.44
C PHE A 85 21.15 7.53 -16.28
N LEU A 86 21.56 7.80 -15.04
CA LEU A 86 20.70 7.73 -13.87
C LEU A 86 19.55 8.75 -13.95
N ALA A 87 19.84 9.97 -14.40
CA ALA A 87 18.84 11.02 -14.59
C ALA A 87 17.82 10.63 -15.68
N ILE A 88 18.29 10.05 -16.80
CA ILE A 88 17.40 9.52 -17.85
C ILE A 88 16.54 8.38 -17.29
N ALA A 89 17.12 7.47 -16.51
CA ALA A 89 16.38 6.37 -15.89
C ALA A 89 15.30 6.88 -14.92
N MET A 90 15.61 7.89 -14.11
CA MET A 90 14.63 8.53 -13.22
C MET A 90 13.50 9.21 -13.99
N LEU A 91 13.81 9.86 -15.13
CA LEU A 91 12.78 10.43 -16.01
C LEU A 91 11.92 9.36 -16.67
N GLY A 92 12.53 8.23 -17.07
CA GLY A 92 11.82 7.07 -17.60
C GLY A 92 10.85 6.47 -16.59
N VAL A 93 11.30 6.32 -15.34
CA VAL A 93 10.46 5.88 -14.20
C VAL A 93 9.31 6.86 -13.96
N LEU A 94 9.56 8.18 -14.03
CA LEU A 94 8.50 9.18 -13.93
C LEU A 94 7.48 9.07 -15.06
N CYS A 95 7.93 8.85 -16.31
CA CYS A 95 7.05 8.67 -17.46
C CYS A 95 6.20 7.40 -17.31
N PHE A 96 6.81 6.29 -16.90
CA PHE A 96 6.12 5.04 -16.60
C PHE A 96 5.05 5.22 -15.51
N PHE A 97 5.39 5.95 -14.44
CA PHE A 97 4.44 6.34 -13.41
C PHE A 97 3.26 7.14 -13.97
N LEU A 98 3.49 8.14 -14.83
CA LEU A 98 2.41 8.94 -15.40
C LEU A 98 1.48 8.12 -16.31
N ILE A 99 2.04 7.16 -17.06
CA ILE A 99 1.26 6.23 -17.90
C ILE A 99 0.40 5.32 -17.02
N ASN A 100 0.99 4.73 -15.96
CA ASN A 100 0.26 3.88 -15.03
C ASN A 100 -0.79 4.66 -14.24
N LEU A 101 -0.49 5.89 -13.82
CA LEU A 101 -1.45 6.76 -13.14
C LEU A 101 -2.64 7.10 -14.04
N ALA A 102 -2.41 7.31 -15.34
CA ALA A 102 -3.49 7.54 -16.31
C ALA A 102 -4.37 6.30 -16.52
N GLY A 103 -3.82 5.09 -16.40
CA GLY A 103 -4.59 3.83 -16.46
C GLY A 103 -5.26 3.43 -15.14
N SER A 104 -4.72 3.86 -14.00
CA SER A 104 -5.14 3.44 -12.65
C SER A 104 -5.61 4.63 -11.82
N LEU A 105 -6.62 5.36 -12.32
CA LEU A 105 -7.15 6.56 -11.67
C LEU A 105 -7.75 6.29 -10.27
N ASN A 106 -8.12 5.04 -9.97
CA ASN A 106 -8.82 4.69 -8.75
C ASN A 106 -7.90 4.32 -7.58
N ASP A 107 -6.79 3.60 -7.78
CA ASP A 107 -5.81 3.34 -6.70
C ASP A 107 -4.40 3.85 -7.05
N SER A 108 -4.22 5.15 -6.86
CA SER A 108 -2.92 5.82 -7.03
C SER A 108 -1.90 5.48 -5.95
N ARG A 109 -2.30 4.85 -4.84
CA ARG A 109 -1.39 4.61 -3.70
C ARG A 109 -0.39 3.51 -4.03
N LEU A 110 -0.84 2.44 -4.70
CA LEU A 110 0.03 1.36 -5.17
C LEU A 110 1.03 1.86 -6.21
N VAL A 111 0.56 2.66 -7.17
CA VAL A 111 1.42 3.26 -8.21
C VAL A 111 2.45 4.21 -7.60
N LEU A 112 2.06 4.99 -6.58
CA LEU A 112 2.97 5.87 -5.85
C LEU A 112 4.01 5.08 -5.04
N ALA A 113 3.61 4.00 -4.37
CA ALA A 113 4.52 3.11 -3.65
C ALA A 113 5.58 2.53 -4.58
N GLU A 114 5.17 2.07 -5.77
CA GLU A 114 6.06 1.56 -6.80
C GLU A 114 7.05 2.62 -7.29
N LEU A 115 6.56 3.82 -7.62
CA LEU A 115 7.41 4.94 -8.02
C LEU A 115 8.48 5.24 -6.97
N LEU A 116 8.09 5.33 -5.70
CA LEU A 116 9.02 5.62 -4.60
C LEU A 116 10.07 4.51 -4.45
N ALA A 117 9.69 3.24 -4.58
CA ALA A 117 10.62 2.12 -4.53
C ALA A 117 11.60 2.17 -5.72
N GLN A 118 11.13 2.41 -6.94
CA GLN A 118 11.96 2.53 -8.14
C GLN A 118 12.93 3.72 -8.05
N LEU A 119 12.45 4.89 -7.61
CA LEU A 119 13.29 6.06 -7.39
C LEU A 119 14.33 5.82 -6.31
N GLN A 120 13.96 5.14 -5.22
CA GLN A 120 14.88 4.80 -4.14
C GLN A 120 15.99 3.85 -4.60
N VAL A 121 15.63 2.87 -5.42
CA VAL A 121 16.57 1.95 -6.05
C VAL A 121 17.54 2.70 -6.96
N LEU A 122 17.06 3.58 -7.85
CA LEU A 122 17.93 4.38 -8.71
C LEU A 122 18.81 5.33 -7.89
N HIS A 123 18.25 5.99 -6.89
CA HIS A 123 18.98 6.90 -6.02
C HIS A 123 20.09 6.19 -5.23
N SER A 124 19.95 4.89 -4.94
CA SER A 124 20.97 4.10 -4.24
C SER A 124 22.31 4.00 -4.99
N PHE A 125 22.30 4.11 -6.33
CA PHE A 125 23.52 4.03 -7.15
C PHE A 125 24.38 5.31 -7.11
N ASP A 126 23.83 6.45 -6.67
CA ASP A 126 24.54 7.74 -6.61
C ASP A 126 24.39 8.40 -5.23
N LEU A 127 24.98 7.78 -4.20
CA LEU A 127 25.09 8.30 -2.83
C LEU A 127 26.52 8.71 -2.44
N PRO A 128 27.18 9.66 -3.14
CA PRO A 128 28.51 10.10 -2.78
C PRO A 128 28.50 11.00 -1.53
N ARG A 129 27.45 11.81 -1.34
CA ARG A 129 27.39 12.80 -0.24
C ARG A 129 26.51 12.30 0.89
N ARG A 130 26.80 12.84 2.07
CA ARG A 130 25.97 12.62 3.26
C ARG A 130 24.55 13.16 3.13
N LYS A 131 24.39 14.30 2.45
CA LYS A 131 23.08 14.89 2.18
C LYS A 131 22.20 13.92 1.38
N ASP A 132 22.80 13.19 0.45
CA ASP A 132 22.12 12.21 -0.39
C ASP A 132 21.65 11.01 0.46
N LEU A 133 22.45 10.56 1.44
CA LEU A 133 22.02 9.56 2.43
C LEU A 133 20.86 10.06 3.31
N GLY A 134 20.86 11.35 3.66
CA GLY A 134 19.74 11.99 4.35
C GLY A 134 18.45 11.96 3.51
N TYR A 135 18.55 12.15 2.19
CA TYR A 135 17.40 12.01 1.29
C TYR A 135 16.87 10.57 1.25
N SER A 136 17.74 9.57 1.19
CA SER A 136 17.34 8.16 1.27
C SER A 136 16.60 7.83 2.58
N MET A 137 17.00 8.43 3.70
CA MET A 137 16.29 8.27 4.98
C MET A 137 14.87 8.85 4.91
N VAL A 138 14.70 10.03 4.32
CA VAL A 138 13.39 10.67 4.14
C VAL A 138 12.52 9.84 3.21
N ILE A 139 13.06 9.33 2.09
CA ILE A 139 12.32 8.45 1.18
C ILE A 139 11.90 7.16 1.90
N GLY A 140 12.77 6.57 2.72
CA GLY A 140 12.41 5.43 3.57
C GLY A 140 11.27 5.72 4.54
N LEU A 141 11.23 6.92 5.14
CA LEU A 141 10.12 7.37 5.98
C LEU A 141 8.82 7.56 5.18
N ILE A 142 8.91 8.12 3.97
CA ILE A 142 7.75 8.28 3.08
C ILE A 142 7.19 6.90 2.69
N LEU A 143 8.05 5.94 2.33
CA LEU A 143 7.66 4.56 2.05
C LEU A 143 6.92 3.94 3.25
N LEU A 144 7.45 4.11 4.46
CA LEU A 144 6.76 3.64 5.67
C LEU A 144 5.39 4.32 5.85
N GLY A 145 5.28 5.62 5.55
CA GLY A 145 4.03 6.36 5.57
C GLY A 145 3.00 5.80 4.58
N VAL A 146 3.41 5.58 3.33
CA VAL A 146 2.57 4.98 2.28
C VAL A 146 2.14 3.57 2.69
N ALA A 147 3.05 2.74 3.19
CA ALA A 147 2.73 1.42 3.74
C ALA A 147 1.67 1.49 4.85
N GLY A 148 1.75 2.48 5.74
CA GLY A 148 0.75 2.71 6.78
C GLY A 148 -0.64 3.06 6.25
N THR A 149 -0.74 3.70 5.08
CA THR A 149 -2.04 4.02 4.45
C THR A 149 -2.69 2.86 3.73
N ILE A 150 -1.89 1.92 3.23
CA ILE A 150 -2.35 0.74 2.49
C ILE A 150 -2.60 -0.43 3.44
N SER A 151 -1.90 -0.49 4.57
CA SER A 151 -1.97 -1.62 5.49
C SER A 151 -3.39 -1.84 6.05
N GLN A 152 -3.84 -3.09 5.93
CA GLN A 152 -5.14 -3.56 6.42
C GLN A 152 -5.03 -4.38 7.71
N THR A 153 -3.82 -4.70 8.17
CA THR A 153 -3.60 -5.68 9.24
C THR A 153 -2.57 -5.19 10.25
N VAL A 154 -2.56 -5.80 11.44
CA VAL A 154 -1.58 -5.52 12.49
C VAL A 154 -0.17 -5.98 12.10
N ALA A 155 -0.01 -6.74 10.99
CA ALA A 155 1.28 -7.21 10.50
C ALA A 155 2.26 -6.07 10.15
N PHE A 156 1.77 -4.85 9.94
CA PHE A 156 2.61 -3.66 9.73
C PHE A 156 3.29 -3.13 11.00
N ALA A 157 2.69 -3.35 12.18
CA ALA A 157 3.19 -2.75 13.43
C ALA A 157 4.62 -3.17 13.82
N PRO A 158 5.04 -4.44 13.67
CA PRO A 158 6.43 -4.84 13.90
C PRO A 158 7.43 -4.12 12.99
N TRP A 159 7.07 -3.86 11.73
CA TRP A 159 7.93 -3.15 10.78
C TRP A 159 8.10 -1.68 11.13
N LEU A 160 7.05 -1.03 11.61
CA LEU A 160 7.14 0.32 12.16
C LEU A 160 8.09 0.39 13.35
N LEU A 161 8.00 -0.57 14.28
CA LEU A 161 8.86 -0.64 15.46
C LEU A 161 10.32 -0.88 15.05
N LEU A 162 10.57 -1.82 14.13
CA LEU A 162 11.89 -2.09 13.58
C LEU A 162 12.48 -0.86 12.88
N PHE A 163 11.68 -0.15 12.09
CA PHE A 163 12.09 1.10 11.45
C PHE A 163 12.51 2.13 12.49
N LEU A 164 11.75 2.29 13.57
CA LEU A 164 12.04 3.24 14.65
C LEU A 164 13.32 2.89 15.43
N ILE A 165 13.56 1.60 15.70
CA ILE A 165 14.79 1.10 16.32
C ILE A 165 16.03 1.48 15.50
N ILE A 166 15.92 1.44 14.16
CA ILE A 166 17.04 1.77 13.25
C ILE A 166 17.12 3.29 13.04
N ALA A 167 15.99 3.98 12.90
CA ALA A 167 15.91 5.40 12.61
C ALA A 167 16.59 6.26 13.70
N ILE A 168 16.32 5.97 14.97
CA ILE A 168 16.84 6.78 16.09
C ILE A 168 18.37 6.79 16.14
N PRO A 169 19.09 5.65 16.17
CA PRO A 169 20.53 5.62 16.07
C PRO A 169 21.06 6.34 14.83
N THR A 170 20.39 6.17 13.69
CA THR A 170 20.80 6.80 12.42
C THR A 170 20.69 8.32 12.49
N LEU A 171 19.61 8.85 13.06
CA LEU A 171 19.40 10.29 13.28
C LEU A 171 20.39 10.86 14.30
N VAL A 172 20.72 10.13 15.36
CA VAL A 172 21.73 10.55 16.35
C VAL A 172 23.11 10.67 15.70
N LEU A 173 23.48 9.71 14.85
CA LEU A 173 24.71 9.78 14.05
C LEU A 173 24.66 10.92 13.03
N ASP A 174 23.50 11.14 12.39
CA ASP A 174 23.33 12.26 11.45
C ASP A 174 23.53 13.62 12.15
N TYR A 175 22.88 13.81 13.29
CA TYR A 175 22.95 15.04 14.06
C TYR A 175 24.38 15.35 14.55
N ARG A 176 25.08 14.36 15.11
CA ARG A 176 26.43 14.58 15.67
C ARG A 176 27.47 14.99 14.66
N SER A 177 27.53 14.31 13.53
CA SER A 177 28.53 14.65 12.52
C SER A 177 28.18 15.97 11.80
N ARG A 178 26.91 16.44 11.82
CA ARG A 178 26.55 17.79 11.33
C ARG A 178 27.04 18.89 12.28
N LEU A 179 26.96 18.66 13.58
CA LEU A 179 27.48 19.56 14.60
C LEU A 179 29.00 19.54 14.70
N GLY A 180 29.70 18.67 13.96
CA GLY A 180 31.16 18.55 14.03
C GLY A 180 31.66 18.09 15.39
N LEU A 181 30.81 17.48 16.21
CA LEU A 181 31.17 17.01 17.56
C LEU A 181 32.27 15.94 17.52
N ASP A 182 32.41 15.22 16.40
CA ASP A 182 33.52 14.28 16.19
C ASP A 182 34.89 14.97 16.09
N ALA A 183 34.94 16.21 15.60
CA ALA A 183 36.16 17.02 15.59
C ALA A 183 36.50 17.50 17.00
N ILE A 184 35.49 17.91 17.77
CA ILE A 184 35.63 18.37 19.16
C ILE A 184 36.06 17.20 20.07
N ASP A 185 35.47 16.03 19.93
CA ASP A 185 35.83 14.81 20.69
C ASP A 185 37.24 14.30 20.35
N ARG A 186 37.69 14.45 19.10
CA ARG A 186 39.07 14.11 18.70
C ARG A 186 40.08 15.13 19.21
N GLN A 187 39.72 16.41 19.19
CA GLN A 187 40.57 17.50 19.68
C GLN A 187 40.69 17.51 21.21
N PHE A 188 39.65 17.08 21.95
CA PHE A 188 39.73 16.88 23.41
C PHE A 188 40.47 15.60 23.82
N LYS A 189 40.65 14.62 22.93
CA LYS A 189 41.37 13.37 23.21
C LYS A 189 42.89 13.44 23.03
N SER A 190 43.45 14.57 22.60
CA SER A 190 44.90 14.81 22.52
C SER A 190 45.18 16.29 22.76
N PRO A 191 45.84 16.69 23.87
CA PRO A 191 47.22 16.28 24.16
C PRO A 191 47.55 16.10 25.66
N PHE A 192 46.76 15.32 26.42
CA PHE A 192 47.15 14.99 27.81
C PHE A 192 47.45 13.50 27.96
N LYS A 193 48.73 13.20 28.23
CA LYS A 193 49.25 11.87 28.60
C LYS A 193 48.29 11.20 29.60
N PRO A 194 47.86 9.95 29.38
CA PRO A 194 46.95 9.28 30.31
C PRO A 194 47.71 8.92 31.60
N SER A 195 47.46 9.67 32.67
CA SER A 195 47.85 9.27 34.03
C SER A 195 47.06 8.02 34.45
N LYS A 196 47.76 7.00 34.94
CA LYS A 196 47.25 5.65 35.27
C LYS A 196 46.18 5.62 36.39
N LYS A 197 45.76 6.76 36.95
CA LYS A 197 44.78 6.85 38.05
C LYS A 197 43.38 7.39 37.66
N ALA A 198 43.08 7.56 36.37
CA ALA A 198 41.75 7.94 35.90
C ALA A 198 40.97 6.77 35.25
N LYS A 199 41.07 5.54 35.80
CA LYS A 199 40.29 4.36 35.35
C LYS A 199 38.83 4.35 35.85
N LYS A 200 38.24 5.52 36.05
CA LYS A 200 36.78 5.73 36.01
C LYS A 200 36.48 6.77 34.94
N LYS A 201 36.97 6.54 33.72
CA LYS A 201 36.50 7.29 32.56
C LYS A 201 35.06 6.86 32.35
N ALA A 202 34.14 7.80 32.55
CA ALA A 202 32.75 7.65 32.22
C ALA A 202 32.66 7.14 30.77
N ASN A 203 32.22 5.90 30.62
CA ASN A 203 31.86 5.29 29.34
C ASN A 203 30.55 5.93 28.86
N TYR A 204 30.54 7.24 28.67
CA TYR A 204 29.60 7.88 27.75
C TYR A 204 30.04 7.48 26.34
N SER A 205 29.83 6.21 26.00
CA SER A 205 29.58 5.87 24.61
C SER A 205 28.31 6.63 24.26
N PRO A 206 28.38 7.56 23.32
CA PRO A 206 27.27 8.45 23.09
C PRO A 206 26.18 7.70 22.25
N VAL A 207 26.42 6.41 21.97
CA VAL A 207 25.49 5.37 21.48
C VAL A 207 25.31 4.31 22.58
N SER A 208 25.03 4.73 23.82
CA SER A 208 24.73 3.77 24.88
C SER A 208 23.37 3.13 24.62
N LEU A 209 23.28 1.80 24.70
CA LEU A 209 22.02 1.07 24.51
C LEU A 209 20.90 1.60 25.42
N LYS A 210 21.26 2.05 26.63
CA LYS A 210 20.34 2.69 27.59
C LYS A 210 19.82 4.04 27.09
N SER A 211 20.67 4.88 26.50
CA SER A 211 20.25 6.17 25.96
C SER A 211 19.35 5.99 24.74
N ILE A 212 19.66 5.03 23.86
CA ILE A 212 18.82 4.71 22.70
C ILE A 212 17.46 4.15 23.16
N SER A 213 17.42 3.25 24.14
CA SER A 213 16.16 2.69 24.63
C SER A 213 15.27 3.75 25.28
N VAL A 214 15.85 4.70 26.02
CA VAL A 214 15.12 5.86 26.57
C VAL A 214 14.58 6.74 25.46
N LEU A 215 15.36 7.04 24.41
CA LEU A 215 14.88 7.82 23.26
C LEU A 215 13.75 7.11 22.51
N ILE A 216 13.85 5.79 22.30
CA ILE A 216 12.78 4.98 21.72
C ILE A 216 11.50 5.09 22.56
N ALA A 217 11.61 4.89 23.88
CA ALA A 217 10.47 4.96 24.78
C ALA A 217 9.81 6.35 24.79
N ILE A 218 10.61 7.42 24.85
CA ILE A 218 10.10 8.81 24.78
C ILE A 218 9.38 9.03 23.45
N THR A 219 9.98 8.62 22.33
CA THR A 219 9.39 8.80 21.00
C THR A 219 8.06 8.05 20.87
N LEU A 220 7.98 6.84 21.42
CA LEU A 220 6.77 6.01 21.40
C LEU A 220 5.67 6.60 22.27
N VAL A 221 5.98 7.00 23.51
CA VAL A 221 5.01 7.63 24.43
C VAL A 221 4.49 8.95 23.85
N PHE A 222 5.38 9.78 23.33
CA PHE A 222 4.99 11.06 22.74
C PHE A 222 4.17 10.88 21.46
N GLY A 223 4.58 9.96 20.57
CA GLY A 223 3.84 9.62 19.36
C GLY A 223 2.44 9.08 19.66
N LEU A 224 2.30 8.18 20.63
CA LEU A 224 1.01 7.66 21.07
C LEU A 224 0.14 8.74 21.72
N SER A 225 0.74 9.62 22.52
CA SER A 225 0.02 10.75 23.15
C SER A 225 -0.50 11.74 22.12
N ILE A 226 0.30 12.07 21.10
CA ILE A 226 -0.16 12.88 19.97
C ILE A 226 -1.30 12.15 19.26
N PHE A 227 -1.14 10.86 18.98
CA PHE A 227 -2.14 10.07 18.27
C PHE A 227 -3.48 9.98 19.00
N THR A 228 -3.48 9.91 20.33
CA THR A 228 -4.71 9.86 21.15
C THR A 228 -5.36 11.23 21.30
N LEU A 229 -4.57 12.29 21.39
CA LEU A 229 -5.06 13.66 21.56
C LEU A 229 -5.42 14.35 20.24
N MET A 230 -4.87 13.91 19.11
CA MET A 230 -5.07 14.56 17.82
C MET A 230 -6.52 14.35 17.34
N PRO A 231 -7.31 15.44 17.17
CA PRO A 231 -8.66 15.33 16.64
C PRO A 231 -8.59 14.86 15.19
N ARG A 232 -9.27 13.74 14.90
CA ARG A 232 -9.36 13.18 13.56
C ARG A 232 -10.47 13.87 12.80
N PHE A 233 -10.15 15.02 12.20
CA PHE A 233 -11.09 15.68 11.29
C PHE A 233 -11.24 14.84 10.01
N PRO A 234 -12.46 14.68 9.47
CA PRO A 234 -12.64 14.13 8.15
C PRO A 234 -11.92 15.05 7.14
N GLY A 235 -10.98 14.49 6.38
CA GLY A 235 -10.23 15.23 5.36
C GLY A 235 -11.16 15.80 4.27
N TYR A 236 -10.66 16.79 3.53
CA TYR A 236 -11.38 17.51 2.48
C TYR A 236 -12.24 16.61 1.58
N GLN A 237 -13.47 17.06 1.31
CA GLN A 237 -14.62 16.39 0.69
C GLN A 237 -14.47 15.95 -0.78
N LEU A 238 -13.25 15.94 -1.33
CA LEU A 238 -12.95 15.29 -2.60
C LEU A 238 -12.76 13.78 -2.34
N GLN A 239 -13.87 13.11 -2.04
CA GLN A 239 -13.93 11.67 -1.80
C GLN A 239 -13.88 10.92 -3.14
N SER A 240 -12.67 10.72 -3.67
CA SER A 240 -12.40 9.59 -4.56
C SER A 240 -11.95 8.44 -3.67
N PHE A 241 -12.88 7.53 -3.33
CA PHE A 241 -12.49 6.32 -2.62
C PHE A 241 -11.71 5.40 -3.56
N PRO A 242 -10.66 4.75 -3.05
CA PRO A 242 -9.92 3.80 -3.86
C PRO A 242 -10.83 2.61 -4.19
N VAL A 243 -10.92 2.31 -5.49
CA VAL A 243 -11.70 1.18 -6.02
C VAL A 243 -10.78 0.38 -6.93
N ASP A 244 -10.36 -0.78 -6.45
CA ASP A 244 -9.67 -1.75 -7.31
C ASP A 244 -10.70 -2.49 -8.16
N SER A 245 -10.36 -2.70 -9.42
CA SER A 245 -11.20 -3.39 -10.39
C SER A 245 -10.50 -4.67 -10.84
N PRO A 246 -11.19 -5.82 -10.86
CA PRO A 246 -10.80 -6.93 -11.70
C PRO A 246 -10.66 -6.43 -13.15
N LEU A 247 -9.70 -6.99 -13.89
CA LEU A 247 -9.60 -6.80 -15.35
C LEU A 247 -10.98 -7.09 -15.95
N ASP A 248 -11.49 -6.19 -16.80
CA ASP A 248 -12.78 -6.29 -17.49
C ASP A 248 -14.07 -5.96 -16.70
N ALA A 249 -14.03 -5.55 -15.43
CA ALA A 249 -15.29 -5.19 -14.72
C ALA A 249 -16.04 -4.00 -15.36
N ASP A 250 -15.30 -3.07 -15.98
CA ASP A 250 -15.86 -1.94 -16.72
C ASP A 250 -16.49 -2.36 -18.08
N SER A 251 -16.16 -3.52 -18.63
CA SER A 251 -16.71 -3.97 -19.92
C SER A 251 -17.93 -4.88 -19.75
N GLN A 252 -18.11 -5.46 -18.57
CA GLN A 252 -19.22 -6.34 -18.24
C GLN A 252 -20.50 -5.57 -17.90
N LYS A 253 -21.61 -6.05 -18.46
CA LYS A 253 -22.98 -5.53 -18.27
C LYS A 253 -23.91 -6.70 -17.94
N PHE A 254 -25.04 -6.40 -17.32
CA PHE A 254 -26.10 -7.39 -17.11
C PHE A 254 -26.62 -7.88 -18.47
N GLY A 255 -26.49 -9.18 -18.69
CA GLY A 255 -26.98 -9.86 -19.88
C GLY A 255 -26.86 -11.37 -19.75
N GLY A 256 -27.89 -12.09 -20.18
CA GLY A 256 -27.94 -13.55 -20.17
C GLY A 256 -27.61 -14.14 -18.80
N GLN A 257 -26.50 -14.89 -18.72
CA GLN A 257 -26.12 -15.65 -17.52
C GLN A 257 -25.73 -14.78 -16.30
N ASN A 258 -25.40 -13.49 -16.50
CA ASN A 258 -24.93 -12.60 -15.43
C ASN A 258 -26.06 -11.88 -14.66
N GLN A 259 -27.33 -12.19 -14.97
CA GLN A 259 -28.48 -11.62 -14.27
C GLN A 259 -28.79 -12.34 -12.94
N GLY A 260 -28.41 -13.61 -12.83
CA GLY A 260 -28.59 -14.42 -11.63
C GLY A 260 -27.54 -14.17 -10.54
N ILE A 261 -27.80 -14.68 -9.33
CA ILE A 261 -26.84 -14.65 -8.22
C ILE A 261 -25.75 -15.68 -8.48
N MET A 262 -24.58 -15.24 -8.94
CA MET A 262 -23.43 -16.09 -9.22
C MET A 262 -22.67 -16.39 -7.94
N ASN A 263 -22.57 -17.65 -7.56
CA ASN A 263 -21.76 -18.09 -6.43
C ASN A 263 -20.62 -18.99 -6.93
N PRO A 264 -19.34 -18.60 -6.74
CA PRO A 264 -18.19 -19.37 -7.23
C PRO A 264 -18.16 -20.84 -6.75
N GLY A 265 -18.72 -21.12 -5.56
CA GLY A 265 -18.80 -22.48 -5.02
C GLY A 265 -19.97 -23.31 -5.55
N TYR A 266 -20.97 -22.66 -6.16
CA TYR A 266 -22.21 -23.29 -6.58
C TYR A 266 -22.49 -22.89 -8.04
N ASP A 267 -21.99 -23.70 -8.98
CA ASP A 267 -22.20 -23.51 -10.41
C ASP A 267 -23.70 -23.40 -10.73
N ASN A 268 -24.16 -22.23 -11.19
CA ASN A 268 -25.55 -21.94 -11.56
C ASN A 268 -26.02 -22.64 -12.86
N LYS A 269 -25.42 -23.76 -13.25
CA LYS A 269 -25.75 -24.46 -14.50
C LYS A 269 -27.05 -25.27 -14.46
N ASN A 270 -27.83 -25.20 -13.39
CA ASN A 270 -29.03 -26.03 -13.21
C ASN A 270 -30.35 -25.25 -13.13
N GLN A 271 -30.48 -24.13 -13.83
CA GLN A 271 -31.77 -23.66 -14.33
C GLN A 271 -31.89 -24.04 -15.81
N GLY A 272 -32.17 -25.31 -16.07
CA GLY A 272 -32.36 -25.85 -17.42
C GLY A 272 -32.06 -27.33 -17.53
N GLU A 273 -33.12 -28.14 -17.55
CA GLU A 273 -33.25 -29.48 -18.16
C GLU A 273 -32.06 -30.47 -18.12
N GLY A 274 -32.27 -31.57 -17.37
CA GLY A 274 -32.01 -32.92 -17.87
C GLY A 274 -30.59 -33.25 -18.38
N GLY A 275 -29.55 -32.95 -17.61
CA GLY A 275 -28.17 -33.32 -17.94
C GLY A 275 -27.55 -34.29 -16.93
N ASN A 276 -27.53 -35.58 -17.25
CA ASN A 276 -26.91 -36.63 -16.45
C ASN A 276 -25.37 -36.47 -16.43
N ARG A 277 -24.84 -35.68 -15.49
CA ARG A 277 -23.39 -35.64 -15.19
C ARG A 277 -23.18 -35.97 -13.71
N GLN A 278 -22.55 -37.12 -13.50
CA GLN A 278 -22.12 -37.68 -12.24
C GLN A 278 -20.94 -36.88 -11.68
N GLY A 279 -21.19 -35.66 -11.23
CA GLY A 279 -20.34 -34.93 -10.30
C GLY A 279 -20.92 -35.08 -8.90
N ASN A 280 -20.06 -35.28 -7.90
CA ASN A 280 -20.43 -35.36 -6.48
C ASN A 280 -20.93 -33.98 -6.01
N ASN A 281 -22.09 -33.54 -6.51
CA ASN A 281 -22.66 -32.22 -6.27
C ASN A 281 -23.47 -32.26 -4.98
N ASN A 282 -22.92 -31.68 -3.91
CA ASN A 282 -23.64 -31.41 -2.66
C ASN A 282 -24.70 -30.29 -2.80
N ASN A 283 -24.95 -29.80 -4.02
CA ASN A 283 -25.80 -28.66 -4.34
C ASN A 283 -27.27 -29.08 -4.40
N LYS A 284 -27.85 -29.38 -3.24
CA LYS A 284 -29.29 -29.66 -3.11
C LYS A 284 -30.05 -28.42 -2.65
N SER A 285 -30.77 -27.80 -3.59
CA SER A 285 -31.70 -26.70 -3.29
C SER A 285 -32.88 -27.13 -2.42
N GLU A 286 -33.18 -28.44 -2.35
CA GLU A 286 -34.26 -29.02 -1.53
C GLU A 286 -33.85 -30.39 -0.96
N GLY A 287 -34.45 -30.76 0.17
CA GLY A 287 -34.23 -32.05 0.84
C GLY A 287 -32.95 -32.12 1.68
N LYS A 288 -32.63 -33.33 2.15
CA LYS A 288 -31.44 -33.59 2.99
C LYS A 288 -30.16 -33.55 2.15
N GLY A 289 -29.17 -32.79 2.61
CA GLY A 289 -27.85 -32.67 1.98
C GLY A 289 -26.77 -32.26 2.99
N GLU A 290 -25.54 -32.16 2.50
CA GLU A 290 -24.40 -31.69 3.29
C GLU A 290 -24.02 -30.27 2.88
N VAL A 291 -23.56 -29.48 3.86
CA VAL A 291 -23.08 -28.11 3.64
C VAL A 291 -21.68 -28.16 2.99
N ASP A 292 -21.44 -27.34 1.97
CA ASP A 292 -20.10 -27.13 1.42
C ASP A 292 -19.18 -26.55 2.51
N ASP A 293 -17.99 -27.11 2.68
CA ASP A 293 -17.09 -26.72 3.76
C ASP A 293 -16.40 -25.36 3.53
N THR A 294 -16.48 -24.83 2.31
CA THR A 294 -15.71 -23.69 1.81
C THR A 294 -16.58 -22.50 1.43
N TYR A 295 -17.77 -22.71 0.86
CA TYR A 295 -18.67 -21.65 0.36
C TYR A 295 -20.01 -21.60 1.09
N TYR A 296 -20.44 -20.38 1.41
CA TYR A 296 -21.73 -20.16 2.09
C TYR A 296 -22.90 -20.44 1.14
N TYR A 297 -23.69 -21.47 1.48
CA TYR A 297 -24.86 -21.92 0.73
C TYR A 297 -25.99 -20.88 0.64
N GLY A 298 -26.01 -19.88 1.53
CA GLY A 298 -27.03 -18.82 1.54
C GLY A 298 -26.79 -17.72 0.49
N PHE A 299 -25.66 -17.72 -0.22
CA PHE A 299 -25.46 -16.85 -1.38
C PHE A 299 -26.04 -17.52 -2.64
N ASN A 300 -27.36 -17.65 -2.67
CA ASN A 300 -28.09 -18.23 -3.79
C ASN A 300 -29.52 -17.67 -3.79
N THR A 301 -30.26 -17.91 -4.86
CA THR A 301 -31.69 -17.58 -4.99
C THR A 301 -32.57 -18.33 -3.99
N LYS A 302 -32.11 -19.50 -3.53
CA LYS A 302 -32.81 -20.36 -2.56
C LYS A 302 -31.84 -20.89 -1.52
N ILE A 303 -32.21 -20.80 -0.25
CA ILE A 303 -31.45 -21.29 0.90
C ILE A 303 -32.13 -22.50 1.52
N ASN A 304 -31.47 -23.66 1.47
CA ASN A 304 -31.96 -24.90 2.09
C ASN A 304 -31.48 -25.03 3.55
N GLN A 305 -32.39 -25.08 4.50
CA GLN A 305 -32.08 -25.20 5.94
C GLN A 305 -31.97 -26.66 6.43
N ASN A 306 -32.25 -27.63 5.56
CA ASN A 306 -32.12 -29.06 5.87
C ASN A 306 -30.71 -29.59 5.65
N LEU A 307 -29.77 -28.75 5.21
CA LEU A 307 -28.37 -29.12 5.07
C LEU A 307 -27.75 -29.39 6.46
N ARG A 308 -26.82 -30.34 6.51
CA ARG A 308 -26.10 -30.74 7.72
C ARG A 308 -24.60 -30.64 7.51
N GLY A 309 -23.85 -30.40 8.58
CA GLY A 309 -22.40 -30.21 8.51
C GLY A 309 -21.97 -28.87 9.11
N GLN A 310 -20.66 -28.62 9.09
CA GLN A 310 -20.05 -27.39 9.58
C GLN A 310 -19.09 -26.84 8.51
N MET A 311 -19.16 -25.53 8.27
CA MET A 311 -18.21 -24.85 7.40
C MET A 311 -16.86 -24.66 8.11
N LYS A 312 -15.76 -24.67 7.36
CA LYS A 312 -14.44 -24.35 7.89
C LYS A 312 -14.31 -22.83 8.03
N PRO A 313 -13.82 -22.32 9.18
CA PRO A 313 -13.56 -20.89 9.33
C PRO A 313 -12.58 -20.38 8.25
N LYS A 314 -13.02 -19.44 7.42
CA LYS A 314 -12.22 -18.81 6.37
C LYS A 314 -12.48 -17.30 6.37
N ILE A 315 -11.43 -16.51 6.15
CA ILE A 315 -11.55 -15.06 5.97
C ILE A 315 -12.01 -14.82 4.53
N VAL A 316 -13.22 -14.31 4.35
CA VAL A 316 -13.80 -14.02 3.02
C VAL A 316 -13.80 -12.53 2.67
N MET A 317 -13.93 -11.67 3.68
CA MET A 317 -14.04 -10.23 3.50
C MET A 317 -13.48 -9.50 4.71
N ARG A 318 -12.87 -8.33 4.48
CA ARG A 318 -12.51 -7.37 5.52
C ARG A 318 -13.31 -6.11 5.32
N VAL A 319 -13.90 -5.59 6.40
CA VAL A 319 -14.68 -4.35 6.37
C VAL A 319 -14.07 -3.33 7.29
N ARG A 320 -13.78 -2.14 6.75
CA ARG A 320 -13.41 -0.96 7.53
C ARG A 320 -14.62 -0.05 7.60
N SER A 321 -15.16 0.16 8.81
CA SER A 321 -16.32 1.02 9.04
C SER A 321 -16.08 1.99 10.19
N GLN A 322 -16.67 3.19 10.09
CA GLN A 322 -16.68 4.18 11.17
C GLN A 322 -17.76 3.90 12.23
N SER A 323 -18.67 2.98 11.97
CA SER A 323 -19.76 2.60 12.89
C SER A 323 -19.96 1.08 12.90
N PRO A 324 -20.24 0.46 14.06
CA PRO A 324 -20.73 -0.91 14.09
C PRO A 324 -22.12 -1.02 13.44
N GLY A 325 -22.46 -2.21 12.96
CA GLY A 325 -23.80 -2.53 12.49
C GLY A 325 -23.86 -3.87 11.73
N PHE A 326 -25.02 -4.17 11.13
CA PHE A 326 -25.27 -5.40 10.39
C PHE A 326 -25.10 -5.17 8.89
N TRP A 327 -24.20 -5.95 8.27
CA TRP A 327 -23.99 -5.95 6.83
C TRP A 327 -25.00 -6.86 6.15
N LYS A 328 -25.92 -6.25 5.42
CA LYS A 328 -26.89 -6.97 4.59
C LYS A 328 -26.19 -7.38 3.30
N ALA A 329 -26.15 -8.68 3.03
CA ALA A 329 -25.72 -9.21 1.75
C ALA A 329 -26.95 -9.53 0.89
N LEU A 330 -27.79 -10.44 1.37
CA LEU A 330 -28.97 -10.91 0.65
C LEU A 330 -30.17 -11.02 1.59
N SER A 331 -31.36 -10.85 1.03
CA SER A 331 -32.64 -10.97 1.73
C SER A 331 -33.54 -11.94 0.95
N PHE A 332 -34.34 -12.70 1.66
CA PHE A 332 -35.31 -13.65 1.12
C PHE A 332 -36.71 -13.28 1.63
N ASP A 333 -37.75 -13.55 0.83
CA ASP A 333 -39.11 -13.11 1.08
C ASP A 333 -40.12 -14.27 1.19
N HIS A 334 -39.86 -15.42 0.56
CA HIS A 334 -40.77 -16.55 0.58
C HIS A 334 -40.21 -17.76 1.35
N TYR A 335 -41.01 -18.32 2.27
CA TYR A 335 -40.66 -19.52 3.02
C TYR A 335 -41.29 -20.77 2.39
N THR A 336 -40.45 -21.75 2.05
CA THR A 336 -40.83 -22.96 1.30
C THR A 336 -41.09 -24.18 2.18
N GLY A 337 -41.04 -24.03 3.51
CA GLY A 337 -41.13 -25.15 4.47
C GLY A 337 -39.82 -25.91 4.68
N GLN A 338 -38.89 -25.83 3.73
CA GLN A 338 -37.54 -26.43 3.83
C GLN A 338 -36.43 -25.37 3.88
N GLY A 339 -36.78 -24.11 3.63
CA GLY A 339 -35.84 -23.04 3.36
C GLY A 339 -36.53 -21.76 2.94
N TRP A 340 -35.75 -20.78 2.50
CA TRP A 340 -36.26 -19.53 1.95
C TRP A 340 -35.86 -19.38 0.48
N GLU A 341 -36.66 -18.66 -0.31
CA GLU A 341 -36.35 -18.32 -1.70
C GLU A 341 -36.68 -16.86 -1.98
N ILE A 342 -36.08 -16.33 -3.05
CA ILE A 342 -36.35 -15.00 -3.59
C ILE A 342 -37.41 -15.16 -4.69
N THR A 343 -38.59 -14.59 -4.48
CA THR A 343 -39.72 -14.73 -5.42
C THR A 343 -39.39 -14.15 -6.80
N ASN A 344 -38.90 -12.90 -6.84
CA ASN A 344 -38.68 -12.14 -8.07
C ASN A 344 -37.19 -11.97 -8.36
N ASN A 345 -36.45 -13.06 -8.56
CA ASN A 345 -35.00 -12.97 -8.72
C ASN A 345 -34.53 -12.25 -10.01
N GLU A 346 -35.36 -12.22 -11.04
CA GLU A 346 -35.00 -11.67 -12.37
C GLU A 346 -35.39 -10.19 -12.53
N ASP A 347 -36.27 -9.67 -11.67
CA ASP A 347 -36.72 -8.28 -11.70
C ASP A 347 -35.78 -7.43 -10.82
N PHE A 348 -34.96 -6.61 -11.46
CA PHE A 348 -34.12 -5.63 -10.77
C PHE A 348 -33.92 -4.38 -11.60
N ASP A 349 -33.85 -3.24 -10.92
CA ASP A 349 -33.54 -1.96 -11.53
C ASP A 349 -32.03 -1.84 -11.79
N THR A 350 -31.67 -1.58 -13.05
CA THR A 350 -30.27 -1.33 -13.41
C THR A 350 -29.91 0.14 -13.26
N ILE A 351 -28.98 0.44 -12.36
CA ILE A 351 -28.46 1.79 -12.14
C ILE A 351 -27.09 1.91 -12.81
N LYS A 352 -26.90 2.95 -13.61
CA LYS A 352 -25.63 3.25 -14.28
C LYS A 352 -24.75 4.17 -13.45
N ARG A 353 -23.44 3.98 -13.54
CA ARG A 353 -22.44 4.80 -12.86
C ARG A 353 -22.34 6.17 -13.51
N ASP A 354 -22.18 7.21 -12.68
CA ASP A 354 -21.79 8.52 -13.18
C ASP A 354 -20.36 8.48 -13.74
N ARG A 355 -20.19 8.88 -15.00
CA ARG A 355 -18.88 8.85 -15.70
C ARG A 355 -17.88 9.86 -15.15
N TRP A 356 -18.34 10.96 -14.55
CA TRP A 356 -17.48 12.01 -14.04
C TRP A 356 -17.18 11.81 -12.56
N ALA A 357 -18.19 11.42 -11.79
CA ALA A 357 -18.05 11.26 -10.34
C ALA A 357 -17.58 9.86 -9.92
N TYR A 358 -17.52 8.89 -10.85
CA TYR A 358 -17.13 7.50 -10.62
C TYR A 358 -17.90 6.84 -9.46
N LYS A 359 -19.19 7.16 -9.35
CA LYS A 359 -20.04 6.67 -8.25
C LYS A 359 -21.48 6.44 -8.73
N PHE A 360 -22.16 5.58 -8.00
CA PHE A 360 -23.58 5.32 -8.14
C PHE A 360 -24.36 6.13 -7.11
N PHE A 361 -25.45 6.74 -7.57
CA PHE A 361 -26.42 7.41 -6.71
C PHE A 361 -27.57 6.45 -6.47
N LEU A 362 -27.68 5.98 -5.24
CA LEU A 362 -28.73 5.05 -4.84
C LEU A 362 -29.90 5.82 -4.23
N ARG A 363 -31.10 5.26 -4.38
CA ARG A 363 -32.30 5.85 -3.79
C ARG A 363 -32.19 5.76 -2.27
N PHE A 364 -32.13 6.91 -1.61
CA PHE A 364 -32.14 6.98 -0.16
C PHE A 364 -33.56 7.34 0.31
N PRO A 365 -34.20 6.55 1.19
CA PRO A 365 -35.54 6.84 1.67
C PRO A 365 -35.55 8.17 2.44
N SER A 366 -36.57 8.97 2.24
CA SER A 366 -36.78 10.18 3.05
C SER A 366 -37.02 9.76 4.50
N THR A 367 -36.20 10.27 5.41
CA THR A 367 -36.35 10.01 6.85
C THR A 367 -36.28 11.31 7.63
N ILE A 368 -37.12 11.40 8.66
CA ILE A 368 -37.14 12.51 9.62
C ILE A 368 -36.10 12.28 10.72
N MET A 369 -35.59 11.05 10.84
CA MET A 369 -34.61 10.67 11.85
C MET A 369 -33.24 11.27 11.54
N LYS A 370 -32.47 11.58 12.59
CA LYS A 370 -31.08 12.02 12.45
C LYS A 370 -30.26 10.91 11.79
N THR A 371 -29.74 11.20 10.60
CA THR A 371 -28.81 10.33 9.88
C THR A 371 -27.38 10.73 10.20
N LYS A 372 -26.47 9.76 10.10
CA LYS A 372 -25.03 9.98 10.21
C LYS A 372 -24.36 9.41 8.98
N GLU A 373 -23.48 10.18 8.37
CA GLU A 373 -22.64 9.68 7.28
C GLU A 373 -21.64 8.68 7.85
N VAL A 374 -21.62 7.47 7.27
CA VAL A 374 -20.70 6.39 7.64
C VAL A 374 -20.00 5.92 6.38
N ILE A 375 -18.68 6.11 6.34
CA ILE A 375 -17.85 5.64 5.24
C ILE A 375 -17.44 4.19 5.51
N GLN A 376 -17.53 3.34 4.48
CA GLN A 376 -17.18 1.93 4.55
C GLN A 376 -16.32 1.52 3.37
N SER A 377 -15.35 0.66 3.65
CA SER A 377 -14.50 0.05 2.63
C SER A 377 -14.56 -1.46 2.81
N TYR A 378 -14.83 -2.16 1.72
CA TYR A 378 -14.93 -3.61 1.66
C TYR A 378 -13.74 -4.13 0.86
N THR A 379 -13.06 -5.13 1.38
CA THR A 379 -11.97 -5.82 0.69
C THR A 379 -12.33 -7.30 0.64
N ALA A 380 -12.56 -7.83 -0.56
CA ALA A 380 -12.68 -9.27 -0.78
C ALA A 380 -11.31 -9.93 -0.55
N VAL A 381 -11.31 -11.06 0.15
CA VAL A 381 -10.09 -11.88 0.41
C VAL A 381 -10.26 -13.28 -0.20
N ALA A 382 -11.45 -13.58 -0.70
CA ALA A 382 -11.78 -14.80 -1.41
C ALA A 382 -12.84 -14.45 -2.45
N ASP A 383 -13.00 -15.32 -3.45
CA ASP A 383 -14.05 -15.18 -4.45
C ASP A 383 -15.42 -15.21 -3.77
N LEU A 384 -16.09 -14.07 -3.86
CA LEU A 384 -17.41 -13.80 -3.30
C LEU A 384 -18.43 -13.74 -4.44
N PRO A 385 -19.71 -13.99 -4.13
CA PRO A 385 -20.76 -13.89 -5.13
C PRO A 385 -20.85 -12.48 -5.70
N ASN A 386 -21.61 -12.33 -6.78
CA ASN A 386 -21.90 -11.04 -7.41
C ASN A 386 -22.89 -10.16 -6.59
N ILE A 387 -22.79 -10.19 -5.27
CA ILE A 387 -23.62 -9.46 -4.32
C ILE A 387 -22.76 -8.41 -3.61
N ILE A 388 -23.24 -7.18 -3.54
CA ILE A 388 -22.53 -6.08 -2.89
C ILE A 388 -23.08 -5.90 -1.47
N PRO A 389 -22.34 -6.31 -0.42
CA PRO A 389 -22.80 -6.13 0.95
C PRO A 389 -22.79 -4.66 1.32
N SER A 390 -23.79 -4.23 2.08
CA SER A 390 -23.90 -2.85 2.56
C SER A 390 -24.42 -2.77 3.98
N LEU A 391 -24.03 -1.71 4.70
CA LEU A 391 -24.62 -1.40 6.00
C LEU A 391 -25.87 -0.54 5.79
N SER A 392 -27.03 -1.08 6.16
CA SER A 392 -28.31 -0.36 6.04
C SER A 392 -28.58 0.07 4.59
N VAL A 393 -28.99 1.33 4.37
CA VAL A 393 -29.31 1.87 3.04
C VAL A 393 -28.17 2.77 2.55
N PRO A 394 -27.34 2.30 1.59
CA PRO A 394 -26.27 3.11 1.04
C PRO A 394 -26.83 4.24 0.16
N LYS A 395 -26.27 5.45 0.30
CA LYS A 395 -26.62 6.62 -0.55
C LYS A 395 -25.71 6.74 -1.77
N HIS A 396 -24.42 6.47 -1.57
CA HIS A 396 -23.41 6.49 -2.62
C HIS A 396 -22.64 5.19 -2.59
N LEU A 397 -22.41 4.61 -3.77
CA LEU A 397 -21.58 3.43 -3.92
C LEU A 397 -20.47 3.71 -4.94
N TYR A 398 -19.24 3.39 -4.56
CA TYR A 398 -18.07 3.46 -5.44
C TYR A 398 -17.72 2.03 -5.81
N PHE A 399 -17.95 1.67 -7.07
CA PHE A 399 -17.83 0.29 -7.54
C PHE A 399 -17.31 0.27 -8.99
N PRO A 400 -16.47 -0.72 -9.38
CA PRO A 400 -15.75 -0.67 -10.64
C PRO A 400 -16.61 -1.00 -11.86
N ALA A 401 -17.77 -1.65 -11.70
CA ALA A 401 -18.66 -1.90 -12.84
C ALA A 401 -19.31 -0.61 -13.39
N GLN A 402 -19.74 -0.65 -14.66
CA GLN A 402 -20.51 0.45 -15.28
C GLN A 402 -21.96 0.53 -14.78
N GLU A 403 -22.49 -0.58 -14.32
CA GLU A 403 -23.86 -0.71 -13.83
C GLU A 403 -23.95 -1.68 -12.66
N ILE A 404 -24.98 -1.48 -11.83
CA ILE A 404 -25.33 -2.34 -10.71
C ILE A 404 -26.84 -2.61 -10.76
N GLY A 405 -27.25 -3.75 -10.22
CA GLY A 405 -28.65 -4.14 -10.10
C GLY A 405 -29.15 -3.88 -8.68
N VAL A 406 -30.38 -3.37 -8.56
CA VAL A 406 -31.08 -3.23 -7.28
C VAL A 406 -32.40 -3.98 -7.38
N ASP A 407 -32.51 -5.05 -6.59
CA ASP A 407 -33.70 -5.90 -6.48
C ASP A 407 -34.79 -5.22 -5.62
N ASP A 408 -36.02 -5.71 -5.67
CA ASP A 408 -37.18 -5.22 -4.89
C ASP A 408 -36.92 -5.27 -3.36
N LEU A 409 -36.04 -6.17 -2.92
CA LEU A 409 -35.62 -6.32 -1.52
C LEU A 409 -34.42 -5.43 -1.14
N ASP A 410 -34.10 -4.43 -1.97
CA ASP A 410 -32.91 -3.56 -1.87
C ASP A 410 -31.60 -4.38 -1.83
N ASN A 411 -31.56 -5.54 -2.50
CA ASN A 411 -30.33 -6.32 -2.62
C ASN A 411 -29.49 -5.73 -3.75
N LEU A 412 -28.22 -5.41 -3.47
CA LEU A 412 -27.31 -4.86 -4.47
C LEU A 412 -26.57 -5.98 -5.19
N ARG A 413 -26.64 -5.96 -6.51
CA ARG A 413 -26.02 -6.95 -7.40
C ARG A 413 -25.00 -6.29 -8.31
N SER A 414 -23.98 -7.06 -8.63
CA SER A 414 -22.93 -6.70 -9.58
C SER A 414 -23.03 -7.58 -10.82
N PRO A 415 -22.70 -7.06 -12.02
CA PRO A 415 -22.59 -7.90 -13.22
C PRO A 415 -21.36 -8.82 -13.17
N VAL A 416 -20.42 -8.54 -12.26
CA VAL A 416 -19.18 -9.30 -12.02
C VAL A 416 -19.16 -9.89 -10.61
N GLY A 417 -18.55 -11.06 -10.44
CA GLY A 417 -18.23 -11.59 -9.12
C GLY A 417 -17.23 -10.70 -8.36
N LEU A 418 -17.22 -10.78 -7.03
CA LEU A 418 -16.27 -10.08 -6.19
C LEU A 418 -15.01 -10.95 -6.03
N VAL A 419 -14.00 -10.72 -6.86
CA VAL A 419 -12.76 -11.51 -6.93
C VAL A 419 -11.66 -10.88 -6.05
N GLU A 420 -10.71 -11.69 -5.55
CA GLU A 420 -9.53 -11.21 -4.77
C GLU A 420 -8.56 -10.34 -5.59
#